data_AF-A0A535KV63-F1
#
_entry.id   AF-A0A535KV63-F1
#
_cell.length_a   1.000
_cell.length_b   1.000
_cell.length_c   1.000
_cell.angle_alpha   90.00
_cell.angle_beta   90.00
_cell.angle_gamma   90.00
#
_symmetry.space_group_name_H-M   'P 1'
#
loop_
_entity.id
_entity.type
_entity.pdbx_description
1 polymer ?
#
loop_
_entity_poly.entity_id
_entity_poly.type
_entity_poly.pdbx_seq_one_letter_code
_entity_poly.pdbx_strand_id
1 'polypeptide(L)'
;MQLIQLSEEIGDRPFVWRMTRTSSEAIIRNSYLHPRIHIAAYYKENGNQAAAHEIVEQTVSDLRAEAGPPVVMGAALYNLAGVRVAQQKHDEALELLDRGLGMRPDLRAAAVGDPDLAPLKGDPRFIALTSV
;
A
#
# COMPACT_ATOMS: atom_id res chain seq x y z
N MET A 1 -19.88 -6.65 -11.27
CA MET A 1 -18.54 -6.84 -11.84
C MET A 1 -17.52 -6.30 -10.85
N GLN A 2 -16.65 -7.14 -10.31
CA GLN A 2 -15.58 -6.70 -9.40
C GLN A 2 -14.48 -6.00 -10.21
N LEU A 3 -13.79 -5.01 -9.63
CA LEU A 3 -12.78 -4.22 -10.35
C LEU A 3 -11.60 -5.07 -10.86
N ILE A 4 -11.26 -6.13 -10.13
CA ILE A 4 -10.20 -7.08 -10.48
C ILE A 4 -10.60 -7.88 -11.72
N GLN A 5 -11.80 -8.46 -11.71
CA GLN A 5 -12.38 -9.14 -12.86
C GLN A 5 -12.46 -8.25 -14.11
N LEU A 6 -12.89 -6.99 -13.97
CA LEU A 6 -12.90 -6.04 -15.09
C LEU A 6 -11.49 -5.79 -15.66
N SER A 7 -10.47 -5.79 -14.80
CA SER A 7 -9.09 -5.61 -15.26
C SER A 7 -8.59 -6.79 -16.10
N GLU A 8 -9.01 -8.01 -15.76
CA GLU A 8 -8.70 -9.22 -16.53
C GLU A 8 -9.41 -9.19 -17.89
N GLU A 9 -10.68 -8.79 -17.93
CA GLU A 9 -11.48 -8.69 -19.16
C GLU A 9 -10.88 -7.69 -20.16
N ILE A 10 -10.34 -6.56 -19.67
CA ILE A 10 -9.73 -5.54 -20.52
C ILE A 10 -8.37 -6.00 -21.08
N GLY A 11 -7.66 -6.84 -20.34
CA GLY A 11 -6.34 -7.37 -20.66
C GLY A 11 -5.23 -6.33 -20.52
N ASP A 12 -3.99 -6.77 -20.33
CA ASP A 12 -2.82 -5.89 -20.16
C ASP A 12 -2.48 -5.15 -21.47
N ARG A 13 -2.67 -3.83 -21.47
CA ARG A 13 -2.38 -2.95 -22.61
C ARG A 13 -1.43 -1.83 -22.15
N PRO A 14 -0.35 -1.56 -22.90
CA PRO A 14 0.53 -0.44 -22.59
C PRO A 14 -0.24 0.88 -22.64
N PHE A 15 -0.10 1.67 -21.57
CA PHE A 15 -0.44 3.08 -21.59
C PHE A 15 0.61 3.84 -20.75
N VAL A 16 0.74 5.15 -20.92
CA VAL A 16 1.71 5.95 -20.14
C VAL A 16 1.00 7.04 -19.34
N TRP A 17 0.66 6.71 -18.09
CA TRP A 17 0.21 7.69 -17.09
C TRP A 17 1.12 7.62 -15.87
N ARG A 18 2.01 8.61 -15.70
CA ARG A 18 3.00 8.75 -14.60
C ARG A 18 3.70 7.44 -14.23
N MET A 19 3.10 6.66 -13.33
CA MET A 19 3.69 5.50 -12.66
C MET A 19 3.03 4.16 -13.01
N THR A 20 1.84 4.18 -13.60
CA THR A 20 1.13 2.98 -14.05
C THR A 20 1.43 2.74 -15.52
N ARG A 21 1.77 1.49 -15.86
CA ARG A 21 2.23 1.07 -17.19
C ARG A 21 1.22 0.19 -17.92
N THR A 22 0.24 -0.35 -17.20
CA THR A 22 -0.72 -1.36 -17.68
C THR A 22 -2.15 -1.04 -17.30
N SER A 23 -3.11 -1.36 -18.18
CA SER A 23 -4.58 -1.23 -17.96
C SER A 23 -4.99 -1.66 -16.55
N SER A 24 -4.49 -2.82 -16.12
CA SER A 24 -4.76 -3.39 -14.79
C SER A 24 -4.22 -2.50 -13.67
N GLU A 25 -2.98 -2.02 -13.74
CA GLU A 25 -2.43 -1.10 -12.74
C GLU A 25 -3.27 0.17 -12.60
N ALA A 26 -3.73 0.78 -13.71
CA ALA A 26 -4.56 1.98 -13.62
C ALA A 26 -5.91 1.71 -12.95
N ILE A 27 -6.60 0.63 -13.33
CA ILE A 27 -7.94 0.32 -12.80
C ILE A 27 -7.85 0.00 -11.32
N ILE A 28 -6.97 -0.93 -10.92
CA ILE A 28 -6.90 -1.35 -9.52
C ILE A 28 -6.36 -0.22 -8.63
N ARG A 29 -5.36 0.54 -9.09
CA ARG A 29 -4.85 1.67 -8.33
C ARG A 29 -5.90 2.76 -8.12
N ASN A 30 -6.58 3.21 -9.17
CA ASN A 30 -7.45 4.40 -9.10
C ASN A 30 -8.87 4.09 -8.63
N SER A 31 -9.38 2.89 -8.87
CA SER A 31 -10.76 2.53 -8.54
C SER A 31 -10.88 1.66 -7.29
N TYR A 32 -9.80 0.99 -6.87
CA TYR A 32 -9.82 0.11 -5.70
C TYR A 32 -8.90 0.61 -4.58
N LEU A 33 -7.58 0.67 -4.78
CA LEU A 33 -6.63 1.02 -3.71
C LEU A 33 -6.76 2.48 -3.25
N HIS A 34 -6.66 3.45 -4.17
CA HIS A 34 -6.61 4.87 -3.82
C HIS A 34 -7.87 5.35 -3.08
N PRO A 35 -9.11 5.03 -3.51
CA PRO A 35 -10.29 5.38 -2.74
C PRO A 35 -10.28 4.80 -1.32
N ARG A 36 -9.76 3.59 -1.14
CA ARG A 36 -9.68 2.93 0.18
C ARG A 36 -8.68 3.60 1.12
N ILE A 37 -7.60 4.19 0.60
CA ILE A 37 -6.68 5.04 1.38
C ILE A 37 -7.44 6.25 1.95
N HIS A 38 -8.27 6.92 1.14
CA HIS A 38 -9.09 8.05 1.62
C HIS A 38 -10.15 7.63 2.63
N ILE A 39 -10.77 6.47 2.44
CA ILE A 39 -11.73 5.93 3.41
C ILE A 39 -11.04 5.59 4.74
N ALA A 40 -9.83 5.01 4.70
CA ALA A 40 -9.04 4.77 5.90
C ALA A 40 -8.69 6.07 6.63
N ALA A 41 -8.26 7.11 5.90
CA ALA A 41 -7.99 8.43 6.45
C ALA A 41 -9.24 9.04 7.10
N TYR A 42 -10.40 8.97 6.43
CA TYR A 42 -11.68 9.40 6.98
C TYR A 42 -12.01 8.70 8.31
N TYR A 43 -11.84 7.37 8.37
CA TYR A 43 -12.06 6.63 9.61
C TYR A 43 -11.10 7.07 10.74
N LYS A 44 -9.81 7.28 10.43
CA LYS A 44 -8.82 7.80 11.40
C LYS A 44 -9.23 9.18 11.94
N GLU A 45 -9.60 10.09 11.05
CA GLU A 45 -10.00 11.48 11.38
C GLU A 45 -11.25 11.54 12.27
N ASN A 46 -12.12 10.54 12.17
CA ASN A 46 -13.34 10.42 12.96
C ASN A 46 -13.18 9.50 14.19
N GLY A 47 -11.94 9.19 14.59
CA GLY A 47 -11.63 8.40 15.78
C GLY A 47 -11.94 6.90 15.66
N ASN A 48 -12.35 6.42 14.48
CA ASN A 48 -12.62 5.00 14.24
C ASN A 48 -11.36 4.29 13.71
N GLN A 49 -10.36 4.19 14.58
CA GLN A 49 -9.08 3.55 14.26
C GLN A 49 -9.26 2.08 13.84
N ALA A 50 -10.23 1.37 14.43
CA ALA A 50 -10.50 -0.03 14.11
C ALA A 50 -10.93 -0.21 12.65
N ALA A 51 -11.91 0.58 12.17
CA ALA A 51 -12.35 0.53 10.78
C ALA A 51 -11.26 0.97 9.79
N ALA A 52 -10.43 1.95 10.17
CA ALA A 52 -9.28 2.35 9.37
C ALA A 52 -8.27 1.21 9.18
N HIS A 53 -7.98 0.46 10.24
CA HIS A 53 -7.09 -0.70 10.16
C HIS A 53 -7.72 -1.82 9.33
N GLU A 54 -8.99 -2.15 9.58
CA GLU A 54 -9.70 -3.23 8.90
C GLU A 54 -9.73 -3.03 7.38
N ILE A 55 -10.03 -1.82 6.89
CA ILE A 55 -10.09 -1.59 5.44
C ILE A 55 -8.71 -1.75 4.77
N VAL A 56 -7.62 -1.35 5.44
CA VAL A 56 -6.25 -1.51 4.94
C VAL A 56 -5.85 -2.99 4.94
N GLU A 57 -6.13 -3.72 6.02
CA GLU A 57 -5.89 -5.17 6.14
C GLU A 57 -6.65 -5.95 5.06
N GLN A 58 -7.95 -5.64 4.88
CA GLN A 58 -8.77 -6.25 3.84
C GLN A 58 -8.22 -5.93 2.44
N THR A 59 -7.68 -4.74 2.21
CA THR A 59 -7.08 -4.37 0.91
C THR A 59 -5.91 -5.30 0.55
N VAL A 60 -5.03 -5.59 1.51
CA VAL A 60 -3.89 -6.51 1.28
C VAL A 60 -4.39 -7.95 1.10
N SER A 61 -5.43 -8.35 1.85
CA SER A 61 -6.05 -9.67 1.71
C SER A 61 -6.62 -9.89 0.30
N ASP A 62 -7.44 -8.96 -0.17
CA ASP A 62 -8.09 -9.03 -1.49
C ASP A 62 -7.05 -9.04 -2.62
N LEU A 63 -6.08 -8.11 -2.58
CA LEU A 63 -5.02 -8.05 -3.58
C LEU A 63 -4.16 -9.33 -3.61
N ARG A 64 -4.05 -10.05 -2.49
CA ARG A 64 -3.31 -11.32 -2.44
C ARG A 64 -4.13 -12.47 -3.03
N ALA A 65 -5.42 -12.55 -2.68
CA ALA A 65 -6.32 -13.58 -3.17
C ALA A 65 -6.43 -13.52 -4.70
N GLU A 66 -6.43 -12.31 -5.25
CA GLU A 66 -6.69 -12.04 -6.66
C GLU A 66 -5.43 -11.72 -7.48
N ALA A 67 -4.24 -12.02 -6.94
CA ALA A 67 -2.95 -11.76 -7.59
C ALA A 67 -2.81 -10.35 -8.19
N GLY A 68 -3.22 -9.32 -7.42
CA GLY A 68 -3.24 -7.93 -7.87
C GLY A 68 -1.85 -7.41 -8.31
N PRO A 69 -1.79 -6.36 -9.15
CA PRO A 69 -0.54 -5.92 -9.78
C PRO A 69 0.57 -5.62 -8.75
N PRO A 70 1.84 -6.03 -8.97
CA PRO A 70 2.91 -5.88 -7.99
C PRO A 70 3.10 -4.45 -7.46
N VAL A 71 3.05 -3.44 -8.32
CA VAL A 71 3.20 -2.03 -7.90
C VAL A 71 2.05 -1.57 -6.99
N VAL A 72 0.84 -2.12 -7.19
CA VAL A 72 -0.34 -1.83 -6.38
C VAL A 72 -0.27 -2.59 -5.05
N MET A 73 0.15 -3.86 -5.07
CA MET A 73 0.43 -4.65 -3.87
C MET A 73 1.52 -3.98 -3.01
N GLY A 74 2.60 -3.48 -3.62
CA GLY A 74 3.67 -2.78 -2.90
C GLY A 74 3.16 -1.56 -2.14
N ALA A 75 2.27 -0.79 -2.75
CA ALA A 75 1.59 0.33 -2.11
C ALA A 75 0.66 -0.11 -0.97
N ALA A 76 -0.07 -1.22 -1.13
CA ALA A 76 -0.95 -1.74 -0.09
C ALA A 76 -0.16 -2.25 1.13
N LEU A 77 0.96 -2.96 0.90
CA LEU A 77 1.86 -3.41 1.97
C LEU A 77 2.49 -2.24 2.73
N TYR A 78 2.88 -1.17 2.02
CA TYR A 78 3.35 0.06 2.64
C TYR A 78 2.31 0.66 3.60
N ASN A 79 1.05 0.77 3.17
CA ASN A 79 -0.01 1.29 4.04
C ASN A 79 -0.28 0.37 5.23
N LEU A 80 -0.24 -0.96 5.03
CA LEU A 80 -0.38 -1.92 6.13
C LEU A 80 0.77 -1.83 7.13
N ALA A 81 1.98 -1.48 6.69
CA ALA A 81 3.09 -1.24 7.61
C ALA A 81 2.78 -0.06 8.56
N GLY A 82 2.21 1.04 8.07
CA GLY A 82 1.74 2.15 8.92
C GLY A 82 0.71 1.69 9.95
N VAL A 83 -0.22 0.81 9.57
CA VAL A 83 -1.17 0.18 10.51
C VAL A 83 -0.44 -0.66 11.56
N ARG A 84 0.57 -1.46 11.17
CA ARG A 84 1.36 -2.25 12.12
C ARG A 84 2.17 -1.39 13.08
N VAL A 85 2.70 -0.25 12.62
CA VAL A 85 3.33 0.75 13.50
C VAL A 85 2.33 1.30 14.52
N ALA A 86 1.13 1.68 14.09
CA ALA A 86 0.08 2.16 15.01
C ALA A 86 -0.35 1.08 16.04
N GLN A 87 -0.20 -0.20 15.70
CA GLN A 87 -0.43 -1.34 16.59
C GLN A 87 0.80 -1.73 17.44
N GLN A 88 1.88 -0.95 17.40
CA GLN A 88 3.17 -1.24 18.06
C GLN A 88 3.85 -2.53 17.60
N LYS A 89 3.48 -3.05 16.43
CA LYS A 89 4.05 -4.27 15.82
C LYS A 89 5.18 -3.90 14.86
N HIS A 90 6.26 -3.36 15.41
CA HIS A 90 7.33 -2.75 14.61
C HIS A 90 8.08 -3.75 13.72
N ASP A 91 8.30 -4.98 14.19
CA ASP A 91 8.97 -6.01 13.39
C ASP A 91 8.12 -6.42 12.18
N GLU A 92 6.82 -6.65 12.36
CA GLU A 92 5.89 -6.91 11.25
C GLU A 92 5.85 -5.73 10.26
N ALA A 93 5.87 -4.49 10.77
CA ALA A 93 5.89 -3.31 9.91
C ALA A 93 7.14 -3.27 9.02
N LEU A 94 8.30 -3.63 9.55
CA LEU A 94 9.56 -3.66 8.79
C LEU A 94 9.59 -4.75 7.72
N GLU A 95 9.06 -5.93 8.02
CA GLU A 95 8.90 -7.00 7.02
C GLU A 95 7.96 -6.59 5.87
N LEU A 96 6.87 -5.89 6.21
CA LEU A 96 5.95 -5.35 5.22
C LEU A 96 6.59 -4.25 4.38
N LEU A 97 7.38 -3.36 5.00
CA LEU A 97 8.11 -2.30 4.30
C LEU A 97 9.15 -2.88 3.34
N ASP A 98 9.93 -3.88 3.75
CA ASP A 98 10.92 -4.52 2.88
C ASP A 98 10.26 -5.05 1.59
N ARG A 99 9.19 -5.81 1.73
CA ARG A 99 8.42 -6.34 0.60
C ARG A 99 7.77 -5.23 -0.23
N GLY A 100 7.14 -4.25 0.43
CA GLY A 100 6.42 -3.16 -0.22
C GLY A 100 7.35 -2.26 -1.05
N LEU A 101 8.49 -1.87 -0.47
CA LEU A 101 9.51 -1.03 -1.11
C LEU A 101 10.32 -1.79 -2.16
N GLY A 102 10.42 -3.13 -2.05
CA GLY A 102 10.94 -3.98 -3.12
C GLY A 102 10.05 -3.95 -4.37
N MET A 103 8.73 -3.97 -4.20
CA MET A 103 7.76 -3.90 -5.29
C MET A 103 7.54 -2.48 -5.82
N ARG A 104 7.73 -1.47 -4.95
CA ARG A 104 7.48 -0.07 -5.27
C ARG A 104 8.59 0.85 -4.73
N PRO A 105 9.79 0.83 -5.35
CA PRO A 105 10.96 1.55 -4.83
C PRO A 105 10.82 3.08 -4.80
N ASP A 106 9.92 3.67 -5.60
CA ASP A 106 9.64 5.12 -5.60
C ASP A 106 9.13 5.62 -4.24
N LEU A 107 8.63 4.73 -3.38
CA LEU A 107 8.15 5.08 -2.06
C LEU A 107 9.26 5.28 -1.02
N ARG A 108 10.51 4.88 -1.29
CA ARG A 108 11.62 4.98 -0.29
C ARG A 108 11.81 6.41 0.21
N ALA A 109 11.81 7.38 -0.70
CA ALA A 109 11.93 8.80 -0.34
C ALA A 109 10.73 9.31 0.47
N ALA A 110 9.51 8.85 0.15
CA ALA A 110 8.30 9.22 0.88
C ALA A 110 8.28 8.65 2.30
N ALA A 111 8.77 7.41 2.47
CA ALA A 111 8.82 6.71 3.75
C ALA A 111 9.57 7.48 4.84
N VAL A 112 10.66 8.16 4.48
CA VAL A 112 11.47 8.97 5.42
C VAL A 112 10.66 10.11 6.04
N GLY A 113 9.75 10.71 5.26
CA GLY A 113 8.91 11.82 5.67
C GLY A 113 7.60 11.41 6.35
N ASP A 114 7.21 10.14 6.27
CA ASP A 114 5.89 9.67 6.67
C ASP A 114 5.69 9.73 8.21
N PRO A 115 4.69 10.45 8.71
CA PRO A 115 4.39 10.50 10.14
C PRO A 115 3.89 9.17 10.69
N ASP A 116 3.19 8.34 9.91
CA ASP A 116 2.70 7.03 10.36
C ASP A 116 3.86 6.04 10.59
N LEU A 117 5.05 6.33 10.06
CA LEU A 117 6.28 5.54 10.24
C LEU A 117 7.28 6.19 11.23
N ALA A 118 6.91 7.31 11.89
CA ALA A 118 7.80 8.03 12.79
C ALA A 118 8.47 7.17 13.87
N PRO A 119 7.77 6.20 14.52
CA PRO A 119 8.39 5.28 15.48
C PRO A 119 9.54 4.44 14.92
N LEU A 120 9.62 4.21 13.61
CA LEU A 120 10.66 3.39 12.98
C LEU A 120 11.91 4.18 12.58
N LYS A 121 11.88 5.52 12.61
CA LYS A 121 12.96 6.36 12.03
C LYS A 121 14.35 6.13 12.63
N GLY A 122 14.42 5.63 13.86
CA GLY A 122 15.69 5.28 14.52
C GLY A 122 16.13 3.83 14.35
N ASP A 123 15.31 2.95 13.76
CA ASP A 123 15.65 1.54 13.57
C ASP A 123 16.65 1.39 12.40
N PRO A 124 17.82 0.75 12.61
CA PRO A 124 18.81 0.54 11.55
C PRO A 124 18.25 -0.18 10.32
N ARG A 125 17.28 -1.09 10.50
CA ARG A 125 16.61 -1.80 9.40
C ARG A 125 15.77 -0.83 8.57
N PHE A 126 15.04 0.08 9.22
CA PHE A 126 14.28 1.11 8.51
C PHE A 126 15.18 2.06 7.72
N ILE A 127 16.31 2.47 8.31
CA ILE A 127 17.31 3.31 7.65
C ILE A 127 17.87 2.61 6.41
N ALA A 128 18.22 1.32 6.51
CA ALA A 128 18.70 0.53 5.38
C ALA A 128 17.63 0.40 4.27
N LEU A 129 16.36 0.23 4.65
CA LEU A 129 15.24 0.16 3.70
C LEU A 129 14.94 1.50 3.01
N THR A 130 15.28 2.63 3.61
CA THR A 130 14.92 3.96 3.07
C THR A 130 16.07 4.73 2.47
N SER A 131 17.29 4.23 2.64
CA SER A 131 18.48 4.72 1.93
C SER A 131 18.36 4.41 0.44
N VAL A 132 18.59 5.42 -0.40
CA VAL A 132 18.55 5.37 -1.88
C VAL A 132 19.95 5.13 -2.42
#